data_AF-A0A0K2T167-F1
#
_entry.id   AF-A0A0K2T167-F1
#
_cell.length_a   1.000
_cell.length_b   1.000
_cell.length_c   1.000
_cell.angle_alpha   90.00
_cell.angle_beta   90.00
_cell.angle_gamma   90.00
#
_symmetry.space_group_name_H-M   'P 1'
#
loop_
_entity.id
_entity.type
_entity.pdbx_description
1 polymer ?
#
loop_
_entity_poly.entity_id
_entity_poly.type
_entity_poly.pdbx_seq_one_letter_code
_entity_poly.pdbx_strand_id
1 'polypeptide(L)'
;MNLQKPKMEMDLTEQKDEVMVLYEIYRNKLFEFDEKHSKGQISNAIELNGSVIKIGVSKRTINDNHEREIHLSKDLDHIPPISLAFEFPDNYPSLSMPKFSLSCLWLNSKQILLLEENLESLWNENKGSVILFNWITFLQNEVLEFLDFEKEIIIEEKDVSSLFNTPLKFIQELESYDVSRKEGIFHESLFTCNICFQDKFGKECVQFKGCDHVYCNICMSSYFETKIQEGSESGIVCPTHECSVEALPTQIKELVSEKLYSDYENGLIEMSLRGMIDVIRCPMRHCRVPTIIDLKSNSGECPSCRFVFCSNCLCTFHGLNPCKVPREKQRELMDKC
;
A
#
# COMPACT_ATOMS: atom_id res chain seq x y z
N MET A 1 -20.24 30.15 52.33
CA MET A 1 -18.92 30.20 51.68
C MET A 1 -18.93 29.17 50.56
N ASN A 2 -18.68 29.62 49.34
CA ASN A 2 -19.03 28.93 48.11
C ASN A 2 -17.95 27.91 47.72
N LEU A 3 -18.02 26.69 48.28
CA LEU A 3 -17.06 25.58 48.04
C LEU A 3 -17.00 25.11 46.58
N GLN A 4 -17.92 25.56 45.72
CA GLN A 4 -17.96 25.21 44.29
C GLN A 4 -16.95 25.99 43.42
N LYS A 5 -16.61 27.24 43.78
CA LYS A 5 -15.65 28.05 43.02
C LYS A 5 -14.22 27.46 42.98
N PRO A 6 -13.61 27.07 44.11
CA PRO A 6 -12.26 26.50 44.08
C PRO A 6 -12.23 25.11 43.45
N LYS A 7 -13.35 24.37 43.46
CA LYS A 7 -13.43 23.04 42.84
C LYS A 7 -13.49 23.12 41.31
N MET A 8 -14.25 24.08 40.76
CA MET A 8 -14.25 24.36 39.31
C MET A 8 -12.89 24.85 38.78
N GLU A 9 -12.16 25.64 39.57
CA GLU A 9 -10.84 26.15 39.15
C GLU A 9 -9.77 25.03 39.14
N MET A 10 -9.89 24.07 40.06
CA MET A 10 -9.09 22.85 40.10
C MET A 10 -9.43 21.92 38.93
N ASP A 11 -10.71 21.70 38.65
CA ASP A 11 -11.21 20.92 37.50
C ASP A 11 -10.66 21.46 36.16
N LEU A 12 -10.68 22.79 35.95
CA LEU A 12 -10.12 23.42 34.75
C LEU A 12 -8.60 23.26 34.63
N THR A 13 -7.89 23.15 35.75
CA THR A 13 -6.44 22.91 35.76
C THR A 13 -6.17 21.46 35.36
N GLU A 14 -6.87 20.51 35.97
CA GLU A 14 -6.77 19.08 35.65
C GLU A 14 -7.13 18.78 34.19
N GLN A 15 -8.13 19.45 33.62
CA GLN A 15 -8.46 19.36 32.19
C GLN A 15 -7.29 19.75 31.28
N LYS A 16 -6.65 20.88 31.59
CA LYS A 16 -5.52 21.38 30.79
C LYS A 16 -4.31 20.46 30.89
N ASP A 17 -4.04 19.95 32.09
CA ASP A 17 -2.95 19.01 32.34
C ASP A 17 -3.19 17.69 31.59
N GLU A 18 -4.42 17.15 31.61
CA GLU A 18 -4.78 15.96 30.84
C GLU A 18 -4.57 16.16 29.33
N VAL A 19 -5.09 17.26 28.77
CA VAL A 19 -4.93 17.59 27.35
C VAL A 19 -3.46 17.73 26.98
N MET A 20 -2.65 18.37 27.82
CA MET A 20 -1.21 18.53 27.58
C MET A 20 -0.49 17.18 27.54
N VAL A 21 -0.78 16.29 28.49
CA VAL A 21 -0.21 14.93 28.53
C VAL A 21 -0.61 14.15 27.27
N LEU A 22 -1.86 14.22 26.84
CA LEU A 22 -2.32 13.55 25.62
C LEU A 22 -1.64 14.09 24.36
N TYR A 23 -1.42 15.41 24.27
CA TYR A 23 -0.65 16.01 23.18
C TYR A 23 0.80 15.50 23.12
N GLU A 24 1.45 15.32 24.27
CA GLU A 24 2.82 14.80 24.34
C GLU A 24 2.92 13.32 23.94
N ILE A 25 1.98 12.50 24.40
CA ILE A 25 1.98 11.06 24.15
C ILE A 25 1.66 10.75 22.68
N TYR A 26 0.57 11.32 22.16
CA TYR A 26 0.03 10.92 20.85
C TYR A 26 0.55 11.77 19.69
N ARG A 27 1.20 12.90 20.00
CA ARG A 27 1.70 13.91 19.05
C ARG A 27 0.58 14.48 18.15
N ASN A 28 0.82 15.63 17.52
CA ASN A 28 -0.17 16.42 16.79
C ASN A 28 -0.94 15.74 15.63
N LYS A 29 -0.67 14.46 15.31
CA LYS A 29 -1.36 13.75 14.22
C LYS A 29 -2.58 12.93 14.66
N LEU A 30 -2.64 12.55 15.93
CA LEU A 30 -3.65 11.57 16.41
C LEU A 30 -4.63 12.19 17.41
N PHE A 31 -4.29 13.36 17.96
CA PHE A 31 -5.08 14.10 18.94
C PHE A 31 -5.26 15.56 18.49
N GLU A 32 -6.51 15.98 18.39
CA GLU A 32 -6.90 17.36 18.10
C GLU A 32 -7.78 17.89 19.23
N PHE A 33 -7.52 19.12 19.69
CA PHE A 33 -8.30 19.76 20.74
C PHE A 33 -8.53 21.24 20.41
N ASP A 34 -9.78 21.66 20.47
CA ASP A 34 -10.22 23.03 20.36
C ASP A 34 -10.50 23.60 21.75
N GLU A 35 -9.55 24.39 22.25
CA GLU A 35 -9.64 25.06 23.55
C GLU A 35 -10.86 25.99 23.67
N LYS A 36 -11.39 26.53 22.56
CA LYS A 36 -12.52 27.48 22.62
C LYS A 36 -13.85 26.81 22.93
N HIS A 37 -14.01 25.57 22.48
CA HIS A 37 -15.24 24.80 22.66
C HIS A 37 -15.05 23.64 23.66
N SER A 38 -13.85 23.48 24.22
CA SER A 38 -13.47 22.34 25.06
C SER A 38 -13.78 21.00 24.40
N LYS A 39 -13.54 20.93 23.08
CA LYS A 39 -13.82 19.75 22.25
C LYS A 39 -12.54 19.14 21.77
N GLY A 40 -12.45 17.82 21.82
CA GLY A 40 -11.35 17.11 21.22
C GLY A 40 -11.80 15.92 20.41
N GLN A 41 -10.91 15.48 19.56
CA GLN A 41 -11.02 14.23 18.84
C GLN A 41 -9.69 13.50 18.93
N ILE A 42 -9.77 12.22 19.26
CA ILE A 42 -8.64 11.31 19.16
C ILE A 42 -8.98 10.20 18.18
N SER A 43 -8.12 10.00 17.20
CA SER A 43 -8.24 8.95 16.19
C SER A 43 -6.98 8.11 16.28
N ASN A 44 -6.95 7.19 17.23
CA ASN A 44 -5.74 6.45 17.54
C ASN A 44 -5.74 5.04 16.94
N ALA A 45 -4.65 4.69 16.26
CA ALA A 45 -4.47 3.37 15.66
C ALA A 45 -4.69 2.28 16.72
N ILE A 46 -5.52 1.30 16.38
CA ILE A 46 -5.63 0.08 17.16
C ILE A 46 -4.46 -0.79 16.74
N GLU A 47 -3.58 -1.08 17.69
CA GLU A 47 -2.45 -1.95 17.45
C GLU A 47 -2.93 -3.39 17.52
N LEU A 48 -3.14 -3.97 16.35
CA LEU A 48 -3.28 -5.41 16.20
C LEU A 48 -1.92 -5.99 16.58
N ASN A 49 -1.80 -6.61 17.75
CA ASN A 49 -0.57 -7.21 18.29
C ASN A 49 -0.06 -8.37 17.41
N GLY A 50 0.38 -8.07 16.19
CA GLY A 50 0.91 -8.99 15.18
C GLY A 50 -0.09 -10.01 14.61
N SER A 51 -1.40 -9.84 14.83
CA SER A 51 -2.41 -10.77 14.32
C SER A 51 -3.13 -10.20 13.11
N VAL A 52 -3.07 -10.93 12.00
CA VAL A 52 -3.92 -10.69 10.82
C VAL A 52 -5.38 -10.86 11.23
N ILE A 53 -6.22 -9.88 10.89
CA ILE A 53 -7.67 -9.95 11.09
C ILE A 53 -8.35 -10.11 9.75
N LYS A 54 -9.26 -11.07 9.69
CA LYS A 54 -10.12 -11.27 8.52
C LYS A 54 -11.41 -10.48 8.71
N ILE A 55 -11.62 -9.50 7.84
CA ILE A 55 -12.85 -8.72 7.80
C ILE A 55 -13.75 -9.26 6.68
N GLY A 56 -14.97 -9.66 7.04
CA GLY A 56 -15.97 -10.22 6.14
C GLY A 56 -17.27 -9.42 6.10
N VAL A 57 -17.90 -9.38 4.94
CA VAL A 57 -19.28 -8.89 4.78
C VAL A 57 -20.20 -10.07 4.55
N SER A 58 -21.22 -10.18 5.41
CA SER A 58 -22.24 -11.22 5.35
C SER A 58 -23.54 -10.71 4.75
N LYS A 59 -24.23 -11.59 4.02
CA LYS A 59 -25.57 -11.34 3.51
C LYS A 59 -26.53 -12.37 4.10
N ARG A 60 -27.70 -11.92 4.55
CA ARG A 60 -28.80 -12.83 4.92
C ARG A 60 -29.50 -13.27 3.64
N THR A 61 -29.44 -14.55 3.33
CA THR A 61 -30.23 -15.16 2.27
C THR A 61 -31.64 -15.47 2.80
N ILE A 62 -32.65 -15.35 1.93
CA ILE A 62 -34.07 -15.52 2.30
C ILE A 62 -34.51 -17.01 2.23
N ASN A 63 -33.65 -17.92 1.77
CA ASN A 63 -34.04 -19.31 1.54
C ASN A 63 -33.70 -20.22 2.74
N ASP A 64 -34.76 -20.62 3.45
CA ASP A 64 -35.03 -21.81 4.31
C ASP A 64 -33.99 -22.42 5.25
N ASN A 65 -32.73 -22.03 5.23
CA ASN A 65 -31.78 -22.24 6.32
C ASN A 65 -31.16 -20.89 6.63
N HIS A 66 -31.38 -20.36 7.84
CA HIS A 66 -30.87 -19.07 8.32
C HIS A 66 -29.31 -19.00 8.42
N GLU A 67 -28.59 -19.52 7.43
CA GLU A 67 -27.14 -19.49 7.36
C GLU A 67 -26.68 -18.14 6.79
N ARG A 68 -25.74 -17.51 7.50
CA ARG A 68 -25.10 -16.27 7.05
C ARG A 68 -24.01 -16.64 6.06
N GLU A 69 -24.16 -16.25 4.81
CA GLU A 69 -23.12 -16.44 3.80
C GLU A 69 -22.20 -15.21 3.78
N ILE A 70 -20.90 -15.43 4.00
CA ILE A 70 -19.86 -14.42 3.81
C ILE A 70 -19.53 -14.39 2.33
N HIS A 71 -19.91 -13.31 1.65
CA HIS A 71 -19.73 -13.20 0.19
C HIS A 71 -18.51 -12.37 -0.19
N LEU A 72 -17.95 -11.61 0.75
CA LEU A 72 -16.74 -10.80 0.59
C LEU A 72 -15.91 -10.89 1.87
N SER A 73 -14.62 -11.16 1.76
CA SER A 73 -13.71 -11.15 2.90
C SER A 73 -12.30 -10.76 2.51
N LYS A 74 -11.56 -10.14 3.44
CA LYS A 74 -10.16 -9.78 3.26
C LYS A 74 -9.37 -9.92 4.57
N ASP A 75 -8.13 -10.37 4.43
CA ASP A 75 -7.16 -10.45 5.51
C ASP A 75 -6.32 -9.16 5.54
N LEU A 76 -6.23 -8.51 6.69
CA LEU A 76 -5.57 -7.22 6.88
C LEU A 76 -4.62 -7.27 8.10
N ASP A 77 -3.49 -6.58 8.00
CA ASP A 77 -2.53 -6.46 9.11
C ASP A 77 -2.81 -5.23 9.98
N HIS A 78 -3.43 -4.20 9.40
CA HIS A 78 -3.84 -2.99 10.09
C HIS A 78 -5.28 -2.64 9.74
N ILE A 79 -6.03 -2.20 10.76
CA ILE A 79 -7.41 -1.73 10.61
C ILE A 79 -7.52 -0.26 11.01
N PRO A 80 -8.48 0.48 10.41
CA PRO A 80 -8.71 1.87 10.78
C PRO A 80 -8.95 2.04 12.29
N PRO A 81 -8.46 3.16 12.87
CA PRO A 81 -8.63 3.45 14.29
C PRO A 81 -10.09 3.65 14.67
N ILE A 82 -10.43 3.35 15.92
CA ILE A 82 -11.64 3.89 16.53
C ILE A 82 -11.37 5.37 16.84
N SER A 83 -12.28 6.23 16.40
CA SER A 83 -12.24 7.66 16.70
C SER A 83 -13.16 7.96 17.88
N LEU A 84 -12.61 8.60 18.91
CA LEU A 84 -13.32 9.09 20.08
C LEU A 84 -13.36 10.62 19.99
N ALA A 85 -14.56 11.17 19.78
CA ALA A 85 -14.80 12.60 19.92
C ALA A 85 -15.34 12.87 21.32
N PHE A 86 -14.89 13.95 21.95
CA PHE A 86 -15.31 14.31 23.30
C PHE A 86 -15.49 15.82 23.48
N GLU A 87 -16.29 16.20 24.47
CA GLU A 87 -16.54 17.57 24.92
C GLU A 87 -16.51 17.61 26.45
N PHE A 88 -15.62 18.41 27.03
CA PHE A 88 -15.54 18.55 28.48
C PHE A 88 -16.64 19.47 29.02
N PRO A 89 -17.39 19.05 30.06
CA PRO A 89 -18.20 19.96 30.84
C PRO A 89 -17.35 20.73 31.86
N ASP A 90 -17.85 21.88 32.34
CA ASP A 90 -17.14 22.77 33.28
C ASP A 90 -16.81 22.15 34.65
N ASN A 91 -17.37 20.98 34.94
CA ASN A 91 -17.30 20.29 36.23
C ASN A 91 -16.66 18.89 36.13
N TYR A 92 -15.99 18.61 35.01
CA TYR A 92 -15.12 17.45 34.85
C TYR A 92 -13.71 17.78 35.37
N PRO A 93 -13.02 16.88 36.09
CA PRO A 93 -13.41 15.50 36.38
C PRO A 93 -14.16 15.30 37.71
N SER A 94 -14.37 16.33 38.52
CA SER A 94 -14.95 16.15 39.86
C SER A 94 -16.37 15.59 39.92
N LEU A 95 -17.24 15.88 38.94
CA LEU A 95 -18.69 15.63 39.04
C LEU A 95 -19.28 14.89 37.84
N SER A 96 -18.89 15.29 36.63
CA SER A 96 -19.44 14.75 35.38
C SER A 96 -18.33 14.26 34.47
N MET A 97 -18.63 13.22 33.69
CA MET A 97 -17.73 12.73 32.65
C MET A 97 -17.75 13.63 31.41
N PRO A 98 -16.75 13.55 30.52
CA PRO A 98 -16.82 14.16 29.21
C PRO A 98 -18.01 13.61 28.43
N LYS A 99 -18.71 14.45 27.66
CA LYS A 99 -19.63 13.92 26.64
C LYS A 99 -18.76 13.31 25.55
N PHE A 100 -19.14 12.16 25.02
CA PHE A 100 -18.35 11.51 23.99
C PHE A 100 -19.21 10.81 22.94
N SER A 101 -18.57 10.47 21.82
CA SER A 101 -19.14 9.64 20.77
C SER A 101 -18.04 8.83 20.10
N LEU A 102 -18.30 7.54 19.85
CA LEU A 102 -17.39 6.67 19.13
C LEU A 102 -17.76 6.56 17.65
N SER A 103 -16.75 6.54 16.78
CA SER A 103 -16.90 6.28 15.35
C SER A 103 -15.87 5.26 14.89
N CYS A 104 -16.32 4.26 14.13
CA CYS A 104 -15.47 3.21 13.61
C CYS A 104 -16.06 2.65 12.32
N LEU A 105 -15.19 2.30 11.36
CA LEU A 105 -15.61 1.77 10.07
C LEU A 105 -16.03 0.30 10.13
N TRP A 106 -15.48 -0.47 11.06
CA TRP A 106 -15.61 -1.92 11.10
C TRP A 106 -16.42 -2.44 12.31
N LEU A 107 -16.98 -1.55 13.14
CA LEU A 107 -17.89 -1.90 14.22
C LEU A 107 -19.35 -1.64 13.82
N ASN A 108 -20.24 -2.55 14.24
CA ASN A 108 -21.67 -2.32 14.10
C ASN A 108 -22.23 -1.48 15.27
N SER A 109 -23.44 -0.96 15.12
CA SER A 109 -24.06 -0.08 16.12
C SER A 109 -24.24 -0.73 17.49
N LYS A 110 -24.44 -2.06 17.58
CA LYS A 110 -24.57 -2.75 18.87
C LYS A 110 -23.24 -2.84 19.59
N GLN A 111 -22.16 -3.08 18.85
CA GLN A 111 -20.80 -3.11 19.40
C GLN A 111 -20.36 -1.73 19.86
N ILE A 112 -20.69 -0.68 19.10
CA ILE A 112 -20.42 0.71 19.52
C ILE A 112 -21.14 1.00 20.84
N LEU A 113 -22.44 0.69 20.95
CA LEU A 113 -23.19 0.89 22.19
C LEU A 113 -22.58 0.14 23.37
N LEU A 114 -22.16 -1.12 23.17
CA LEU A 114 -21.52 -1.92 24.22
C LEU A 114 -20.18 -1.31 24.67
N LEU A 115 -19.40 -0.75 23.74
CA LEU A 115 -18.18 -0.02 24.08
C LEU A 115 -18.49 1.26 24.85
N GLU A 116 -19.50 2.03 24.43
CA GLU A 116 -19.92 3.25 25.13
C GLU A 116 -20.36 2.94 26.57
N GLU A 117 -21.18 1.90 26.77
CA GLU A 117 -21.56 1.41 28.11
C GLU A 117 -20.34 1.02 28.96
N ASN A 118 -19.32 0.41 28.37
CA ASN A 118 -18.09 0.07 29.07
C ASN A 118 -17.26 1.31 29.44
N LEU A 119 -17.15 2.30 28.54
CA LEU A 119 -16.48 3.57 28.83
C LEU A 119 -17.17 4.31 29.99
N GLU A 120 -18.51 4.27 30.05
CA GLU A 120 -19.26 4.80 31.19
C GLU A 120 -18.96 4.04 32.49
N SER A 121 -18.83 2.71 32.45
CA SER A 121 -18.42 1.91 33.61
C SER A 121 -17.03 2.31 34.11
N LEU A 122 -16.05 2.42 33.21
CA LEU A 122 -14.69 2.86 33.53
C LEU A 122 -14.68 4.25 34.20
N TRP A 123 -15.53 5.17 33.74
CA TRP A 123 -15.71 6.46 34.40
C TRP A 123 -16.26 6.31 35.82
N ASN A 124 -17.30 5.49 36.01
CA ASN A 124 -17.94 5.33 37.31
C ASN A 124 -16.99 4.73 38.35
N GLU A 125 -16.08 3.85 37.94
CA GLU A 125 -15.01 3.28 38.77
C GLU A 125 -13.93 4.31 39.14
N ASN A 126 -13.63 5.25 38.25
CA ASN A 126 -12.57 6.26 38.41
C ASN A 126 -13.12 7.67 38.67
N LYS A 127 -14.35 7.76 39.20
CA LYS A 127 -15.07 9.03 39.34
C LYS A 127 -14.30 10.03 40.20
N GLY A 128 -14.15 11.25 39.69
CA GLY A 128 -13.39 12.30 40.36
C GLY A 128 -11.91 12.37 39.93
N SER A 129 -11.54 11.66 38.86
CA SER A 129 -10.21 11.73 38.23
C SER A 129 -10.33 11.82 36.71
N VAL A 130 -9.26 12.27 36.06
CA VAL A 130 -9.17 12.35 34.60
C VAL A 130 -9.25 10.95 33.96
N ILE A 131 -9.94 10.82 32.83
CA ILE A 131 -10.38 9.51 32.29
C ILE A 131 -9.94 9.22 30.85
N LEU A 132 -9.60 10.24 30.06
CA LEU A 132 -9.37 10.06 28.62
C LEU A 132 -8.22 9.07 28.37
N PHE A 133 -7.13 9.16 29.12
CA PHE A 133 -6.02 8.23 28.96
C PHE A 133 -6.44 6.76 29.20
N ASN A 134 -7.29 6.51 30.18
CA ASN A 134 -7.81 5.17 30.48
C ASN A 134 -8.73 4.68 29.36
N TRP A 135 -9.63 5.53 28.89
CA TRP A 135 -10.49 5.23 27.74
C TRP A 135 -9.66 4.90 26.49
N ILE A 136 -8.64 5.70 26.19
CA ILE A 136 -7.78 5.46 25.03
C ILE A 136 -7.00 4.15 25.19
N THR A 137 -6.43 3.89 26.37
CA THR A 137 -5.71 2.65 26.65
C THR A 137 -6.58 1.42 26.46
N PHE A 138 -7.82 1.44 26.97
CA PHE A 138 -8.80 0.39 26.75
C PHE A 138 -9.12 0.23 25.24
N LEU A 139 -9.42 1.35 24.55
CA LEU A 139 -9.75 1.35 23.13
C LEU A 139 -8.62 0.78 22.24
N GLN A 140 -7.37 0.99 22.64
CA GLN A 140 -6.20 0.51 21.91
C GLN A 140 -5.91 -0.98 22.14
N ASN A 141 -6.04 -1.45 23.37
CA ASN A 141 -5.43 -2.72 23.79
C ASN A 141 -6.46 -3.82 24.09
N GLU A 142 -7.68 -3.47 24.49
CA GLU A 142 -8.62 -4.40 25.10
C GLU A 142 -9.89 -4.62 24.27
N VAL A 143 -10.20 -3.75 23.30
CA VAL A 143 -11.45 -3.83 22.51
C VAL A 143 -11.64 -5.17 21.81
N LEU A 144 -10.56 -5.74 21.26
CA LEU A 144 -10.67 -6.99 20.51
C LEU A 144 -11.02 -8.18 21.41
N GLU A 145 -10.42 -8.23 22.61
CA GLU A 145 -10.73 -9.24 23.61
C GLU A 145 -12.12 -9.01 24.21
N PHE A 146 -12.46 -7.75 24.50
CA PHE A 146 -13.76 -7.37 25.07
C PHE A 146 -14.94 -7.69 24.14
N LEU A 147 -14.77 -7.53 22.83
CA LEU A 147 -15.79 -7.84 21.83
C LEU A 147 -15.75 -9.30 21.34
N ASP A 148 -14.91 -10.14 21.94
CA ASP A 148 -14.73 -11.57 21.62
C ASP A 148 -14.36 -11.81 20.14
N PHE A 149 -13.47 -10.97 19.60
CA PHE A 149 -12.97 -11.13 18.24
C PHE A 149 -11.81 -12.12 18.21
N GLU A 150 -12.10 -13.38 17.86
CA GLU A 150 -11.09 -14.44 17.69
C GLU A 150 -10.25 -14.32 16.39
N LYS A 151 -10.16 -13.11 15.79
CA LYS A 151 -9.52 -12.72 14.50
C LYS A 151 -10.44 -12.65 13.27
N GLU A 152 -11.75 -12.79 13.44
CA GLU A 152 -12.72 -12.54 12.37
C GLU A 152 -13.72 -11.46 12.77
N ILE A 153 -13.85 -10.42 11.93
CA ILE A 153 -14.87 -9.37 12.08
C ILE A 153 -15.88 -9.54 10.95
N ILE A 154 -17.11 -9.91 11.28
CA ILE A 154 -18.18 -10.10 10.29
C ILE A 154 -19.23 -9.00 10.45
N ILE A 155 -19.42 -8.23 9.39
CA ILE A 155 -20.39 -7.13 9.35
C ILE A 155 -21.54 -7.50 8.42
N GLU A 156 -22.78 -7.12 8.76
CA GLU A 156 -23.92 -7.34 7.88
C GLU A 156 -23.92 -6.30 6.74
N GLU A 157 -24.20 -6.74 5.51
CA GLU A 157 -24.23 -5.87 4.31
C GLU A 157 -25.11 -4.62 4.48
N LYS A 158 -26.18 -4.70 5.29
CA LYS A 158 -27.08 -3.58 5.57
C LYS A 158 -26.37 -2.44 6.32
N ASP A 159 -25.45 -2.77 7.22
CA ASP A 159 -24.73 -1.81 8.06
C ASP A 159 -23.66 -1.12 7.19
N VAL A 160 -23.00 -1.90 6.32
CA VAL A 160 -22.01 -1.40 5.35
C VAL A 160 -22.63 -0.48 4.29
N SER A 161 -23.77 -0.87 3.72
CA SER A 161 -24.42 -0.15 2.64
C SER A 161 -24.86 1.26 3.05
N SER A 162 -25.16 1.47 4.33
CA SER A 162 -25.53 2.77 4.88
C SER A 162 -24.38 3.80 4.85
N LEU A 163 -23.13 3.34 4.94
CA LEU A 163 -21.93 4.18 4.99
C LEU A 163 -21.19 4.24 3.64
N PHE A 164 -21.13 3.13 2.90
CA PHE A 164 -20.26 2.98 1.73
C PHE A 164 -21.00 2.80 0.39
N ASN A 165 -22.34 2.78 0.40
CA ASN A 165 -23.23 2.41 -0.70
C ASN A 165 -23.07 0.97 -1.23
N THR A 166 -21.87 0.39 -1.22
CA THR A 166 -21.61 -1.00 -1.62
C THR A 166 -20.58 -1.69 -0.71
N PRO A 167 -20.73 -3.01 -0.47
CA PRO A 167 -19.74 -3.81 0.26
C PRO A 167 -18.32 -3.78 -0.32
N LEU A 168 -18.21 -3.68 -1.65
CA LEU A 168 -16.91 -3.59 -2.33
C LEU A 168 -16.14 -2.33 -1.96
N LYS A 169 -16.82 -1.17 -1.89
CA LYS A 169 -16.18 0.09 -1.51
C LYS A 169 -15.66 0.05 -0.08
N PHE A 170 -16.38 -0.62 0.81
CA PHE A 170 -15.94 -0.82 2.19
C PHE A 170 -14.65 -1.63 2.28
N ILE A 171 -14.58 -2.78 1.60
CA ILE A 171 -13.36 -3.59 1.59
C ILE A 171 -12.19 -2.82 0.95
N GLN A 172 -12.43 -2.08 -0.13
CA GLN A 172 -11.42 -1.25 -0.77
C GLN A 172 -10.88 -0.14 0.15
N GLU A 173 -11.74 0.48 0.97
CA GLU A 173 -11.33 1.49 1.95
C GLU A 173 -10.45 0.87 3.06
N LEU A 174 -10.78 -0.34 3.49
CA LEU A 174 -9.97 -1.06 4.48
C LEU A 174 -8.61 -1.48 3.91
N GLU A 175 -8.59 -1.99 2.68
CA GLU A 175 -7.35 -2.33 1.97
C GLU A 175 -6.47 -1.10 1.76
N SER A 176 -7.06 0.04 1.36
CA SER A 176 -6.31 1.28 1.15
C SER A 176 -5.72 1.79 2.47
N TYR A 177 -6.45 1.68 3.58
CA TYR A 177 -5.94 2.01 4.91
C TYR A 177 -4.77 1.09 5.32
N ASP A 178 -4.93 -0.22 5.18
CA ASP A 178 -3.88 -1.21 5.52
C ASP A 178 -2.58 -0.94 4.74
N VAL A 179 -2.69 -0.71 3.43
CA VAL A 179 -1.55 -0.35 2.57
C VAL A 179 -0.90 0.95 3.02
N SER A 180 -1.70 2.01 3.20
CA SER A 180 -1.21 3.33 3.64
C SER A 180 -0.53 3.25 5.02
N ARG A 181 -1.06 2.44 5.94
CA ARG A 181 -0.50 2.25 7.27
C ARG A 181 0.83 1.51 7.22
N LYS A 182 0.94 0.43 6.43
CA LYS A 182 2.21 -0.28 6.19
C LYS A 182 3.27 0.64 5.61
N GLU A 183 2.90 1.45 4.63
CA GLU A 183 3.80 2.46 4.04
C GLU A 183 4.23 3.51 5.06
N GLY A 184 3.31 3.99 5.91
CA GLY A 184 3.63 4.92 6.99
C GLY A 184 4.64 4.33 7.99
N ILE A 185 4.40 3.09 8.44
CA ILE A 185 5.31 2.37 9.35
C ILE A 185 6.68 2.17 8.69
N PHE A 186 6.70 1.78 7.41
CA PHE A 186 7.93 1.66 6.65
C PHE A 186 8.68 3.01 6.60
N HIS A 187 8.01 4.10 6.27
CA HIS A 187 8.63 5.43 6.18
C HIS A 187 9.23 5.93 7.49
N GLU A 188 8.63 5.58 8.63
CA GLU A 188 9.11 5.95 9.97
C GLU A 188 10.18 5.00 10.52
N SER A 189 10.30 3.80 9.95
CA SER A 189 11.30 2.80 10.35
C SER A 189 12.69 3.12 9.79
N LEU A 190 13.73 2.74 10.53
CA LEU A 190 15.14 2.87 10.12
C LEU A 190 15.63 1.58 9.45
N PHE A 191 16.33 1.72 8.34
CA PHE A 191 16.90 0.63 7.57
C PHE A 191 18.36 0.91 7.21
N THR A 192 19.20 -0.10 7.36
CA THR A 192 20.60 -0.06 6.93
C THR A 192 20.70 -0.51 5.47
N CYS A 193 21.22 0.35 4.59
CA CYS A 193 21.40 0.00 3.19
C CYS A 193 22.61 -0.93 3.00
N ASN A 194 22.43 -2.10 2.37
CA ASN A 194 23.52 -3.08 2.16
C ASN A 194 24.55 -2.67 1.09
N ILE A 195 24.37 -1.55 0.40
CA ILE A 195 25.30 -1.04 -0.62
C ILE A 195 26.24 0.01 -0.01
N CYS A 196 25.68 1.00 0.70
CA CYS A 196 26.47 2.08 1.31
C CYS A 196 26.67 1.94 2.82
N PHE A 197 26.04 0.96 3.47
CA PHE A 197 26.08 0.70 4.91
C PHE A 197 25.67 1.90 5.79
N GLN A 198 24.81 2.78 5.27
CA GLN A 198 24.25 3.90 6.01
C GLN A 198 22.82 3.60 6.44
N ASP A 199 22.48 4.04 7.65
CA ASP A 199 21.12 4.00 8.19
C ASP A 199 20.30 5.16 7.62
N LYS A 200 19.12 4.84 7.08
CA LYS A 200 18.19 5.81 6.53
C LYS A 200 16.76 5.44 6.90
N PHE A 201 15.89 6.45 6.95
CA PHE A 201 14.46 6.21 7.12
C PHE A 201 13.88 5.56 5.88
N GLY A 202 12.85 4.71 6.03
CA GLY A 202 12.21 4.04 4.90
C GLY A 202 11.70 5.01 3.83
N LYS A 203 11.40 6.28 4.20
CA LYS A 203 11.04 7.34 3.26
C LYS A 203 12.13 7.62 2.20
N GLU A 204 13.38 7.38 2.53
CA GLU A 204 14.54 7.54 1.63
C GLU A 204 15.03 6.20 1.06
N CYS A 205 14.21 5.16 1.22
CA CYS A 205 14.51 3.81 0.81
C CYS A 205 13.40 3.24 -0.07
N VAL A 206 13.76 2.18 -0.79
CA VAL A 206 12.86 1.37 -1.60
C VAL A 206 12.94 -0.07 -1.13
N GLN A 207 11.78 -0.72 -0.99
CA GLN A 207 11.65 -2.12 -0.63
C GLN A 207 11.25 -2.94 -1.87
N PHE A 208 12.01 -3.97 -2.20
CA PHE A 208 11.68 -4.91 -3.29
C PHE A 208 10.47 -5.78 -2.93
N LYS A 209 9.40 -5.68 -3.72
CA LYS A 209 8.22 -6.53 -3.54
C LYS A 209 8.58 -7.96 -3.97
N GLY A 210 8.48 -8.92 -3.04
CA GLY A 210 8.77 -10.33 -3.28
C GLY A 210 10.05 -10.86 -2.61
N CYS A 211 10.96 -10.00 -2.17
CA CYS A 211 12.10 -10.40 -1.32
C CYS A 211 12.33 -9.50 -0.09
N ASP A 212 11.52 -8.46 0.08
CA ASP A 212 11.52 -7.52 1.21
C ASP A 212 12.87 -6.83 1.52
N HIS A 213 13.85 -6.94 0.62
CA HIS A 213 15.12 -6.26 0.74
C HIS A 213 14.97 -4.75 0.55
N VAL A 214 15.61 -3.99 1.43
CA VAL A 214 15.53 -2.53 1.49
C VAL A 214 16.85 -1.89 1.10
N TYR A 215 16.80 -0.92 0.21
CA TYR A 215 17.95 -0.15 -0.26
C TYR A 215 17.65 1.33 -0.24
N CYS A 216 18.66 2.18 -0.03
CA CYS A 216 18.44 3.62 -0.15
C CYS A 216 18.23 4.04 -1.61
N ASN A 217 17.41 5.07 -1.80
CA ASN A 217 17.05 5.58 -3.13
C ASN A 217 18.28 5.97 -3.95
N ILE A 218 19.29 6.59 -3.32
CA ILE A 218 20.54 6.99 -3.99
C ILE A 218 21.27 5.79 -4.60
N CYS A 219 21.52 4.75 -3.80
CA CYS A 219 22.22 3.55 -4.30
C CYS A 219 21.40 2.82 -5.35
N MET A 220 20.07 2.77 -5.16
CA MET A 220 19.19 2.07 -6.08
C MET A 220 19.06 2.79 -7.43
N SER A 221 18.96 4.12 -7.43
CA SER A 221 19.02 4.92 -8.65
C SER A 221 20.30 4.63 -9.42
N SER A 222 21.48 4.75 -8.80
CA SER A 222 22.75 4.47 -9.49
C SER A 222 22.85 3.03 -10.02
N TYR A 223 22.32 2.05 -9.29
CA TYR A 223 22.26 0.67 -9.76
C TYR A 223 21.36 0.52 -11.00
N PHE A 224 20.14 1.10 -10.97
CA PHE A 224 19.24 1.08 -12.11
C PHE A 224 19.85 1.77 -13.33
N GLU A 225 20.45 2.95 -13.16
CA GLU A 225 21.12 3.66 -14.25
C GLU A 225 22.21 2.81 -14.89
N THR A 226 23.06 2.18 -14.06
CA THR A 226 24.15 1.32 -14.55
C THR A 226 23.59 0.12 -15.30
N LYS A 227 22.56 -0.56 -14.77
CA LYS A 227 21.97 -1.75 -15.40
C LYS A 227 21.24 -1.45 -16.71
N ILE A 228 20.57 -0.30 -16.79
CA ILE A 228 19.91 0.15 -18.02
C ILE A 228 20.96 0.46 -19.09
N GLN A 229 22.06 1.13 -18.72
CA GLN A 229 23.14 1.47 -19.65
C GLN A 229 23.95 0.25 -20.12
N GLU A 230 24.17 -0.72 -19.24
CA GLU A 230 24.84 -1.99 -19.57
C GLU A 230 24.02 -2.86 -20.53
N GLY A 231 22.71 -2.60 -20.65
CA GLY A 231 21.82 -3.38 -21.49
C GLY A 231 21.63 -4.79 -20.94
N SER A 232 20.98 -4.89 -19.77
CA SER A 232 20.67 -6.18 -19.14
C SER A 232 19.99 -7.14 -20.12
N GLU A 233 20.56 -8.35 -20.25
CA GLU A 233 20.01 -9.43 -21.10
C GLU A 233 18.78 -10.11 -20.48
N SER A 234 18.46 -9.77 -19.23
CA SER A 234 17.30 -10.19 -18.44
C SER A 234 16.71 -8.95 -17.72
N GLY A 235 15.53 -9.10 -17.09
CA GLY A 235 15.02 -8.08 -16.18
C GLY A 235 16.04 -7.66 -15.12
N ILE A 236 15.88 -6.46 -14.56
CA ILE A 236 16.80 -5.95 -13.54
C ILE A 236 16.50 -6.65 -12.21
N VAL A 237 17.44 -7.45 -11.70
CA VAL A 237 17.26 -8.21 -10.45
C VAL A 237 17.72 -7.44 -9.21
N CYS A 238 17.25 -7.89 -8.05
CA CYS A 238 17.70 -7.44 -6.74
C CYS A 238 19.23 -7.58 -6.58
N PRO A 239 19.94 -6.57 -5.99
CA PRO A 239 21.37 -6.65 -5.76
C PRO A 239 21.84 -7.69 -4.72
N THR A 240 20.93 -8.28 -3.93
CA THR A 240 21.30 -9.26 -2.88
C THR A 240 21.83 -10.55 -3.49
N HIS A 241 22.87 -11.13 -2.88
CA HIS A 241 23.36 -12.47 -3.23
C HIS A 241 22.24 -13.51 -3.16
N GLU A 242 22.16 -14.41 -4.13
CA GLU A 242 21.12 -15.45 -4.25
C GLU A 242 19.67 -14.94 -4.36
N CYS A 243 19.47 -13.66 -4.65
CA CYS A 243 18.13 -13.13 -4.92
C CYS A 243 17.89 -13.00 -6.43
N SER A 244 16.87 -13.71 -6.93
CA SER A 244 16.45 -13.67 -8.34
C SER A 244 15.16 -12.88 -8.55
N VAL A 245 14.75 -12.07 -7.59
CA VAL A 245 13.54 -11.23 -7.70
C VAL A 245 13.83 -10.04 -8.60
N GLU A 246 13.00 -9.87 -9.63
CA GLU A 246 13.07 -8.73 -10.56
C GLU A 246 12.42 -7.48 -9.95
N ALA A 247 13.01 -6.32 -10.24
CA ALA A 247 12.46 -5.02 -9.88
C ALA A 247 11.17 -4.76 -10.68
N LEU A 248 10.12 -4.28 -10.01
CA LEU A 248 8.90 -3.86 -10.70
C LEU A 248 9.18 -2.60 -11.54
N PRO A 249 8.57 -2.46 -12.74
CA PRO A 249 8.72 -1.26 -13.56
C PRO A 249 8.35 0.04 -12.83
N THR A 250 7.36 -0.02 -11.92
CA THR A 250 6.96 1.14 -11.10
C THR A 250 8.09 1.61 -10.18
N GLN A 251 8.81 0.68 -9.55
CA GLN A 251 9.95 1.01 -8.67
C GLN A 251 11.11 1.64 -9.43
N ILE A 252 11.34 1.19 -10.67
CA ILE A 252 12.36 1.77 -11.54
C ILE A 252 11.92 3.19 -11.94
N LYS A 253 10.67 3.35 -12.38
CA LYS A 253 10.11 4.64 -12.82
C LYS A 253 10.18 5.73 -11.74
N GLU A 254 9.97 5.36 -10.47
CA GLU A 254 10.03 6.29 -9.34
C GLU A 254 11.46 6.80 -9.05
N LEU A 255 12.48 6.02 -9.40
CA LEU A 255 13.87 6.27 -9.01
C LEU A 255 14.78 6.74 -10.16
N VAL A 256 14.36 6.60 -11.41
CA VAL A 256 15.14 7.03 -12.59
C VAL A 256 14.42 8.13 -13.36
N SER A 257 15.16 8.89 -14.17
CA SER A 257 14.57 9.90 -15.05
C SER A 257 13.68 9.28 -16.14
N GLU A 258 12.70 10.05 -16.63
CA GLU A 258 11.79 9.59 -17.71
C GLU A 258 12.54 9.08 -18.95
N LYS A 259 13.67 9.70 -19.27
CA LYS A 259 14.51 9.27 -20.40
C LYS A 259 15.07 7.87 -20.19
N LEU A 260 15.66 7.61 -19.02
CA LEU A 260 16.23 6.30 -18.69
C LEU A 260 15.16 5.23 -18.54
N TYR A 261 13.99 5.60 -18.03
CA TYR A 261 12.84 4.69 -17.99
C TYR A 261 12.36 4.32 -19.39
N SER A 262 12.34 5.26 -20.34
CA SER A 262 12.03 4.95 -21.75
C SER A 262 13.09 4.03 -22.37
N ASP A 263 14.37 4.24 -22.08
CA ASP A 263 15.44 3.35 -22.54
C ASP A 263 15.28 1.93 -21.96
N TYR A 264 14.86 1.82 -20.69
CA TYR A 264 14.50 0.55 -20.06
C TYR A 264 13.32 -0.15 -20.74
N GLU A 265 12.21 0.57 -20.98
CA GLU A 265 11.03 0.01 -21.66
C GLU A 265 11.37 -0.47 -23.07
N ASN A 266 12.14 0.33 -23.82
CA ASN A 266 12.64 -0.08 -25.12
C ASN A 266 13.51 -1.35 -25.01
N GLY A 267 14.39 -1.42 -24.01
CA GLY A 267 15.19 -2.61 -23.73
C GLY A 267 14.35 -3.88 -23.48
N LEU A 268 13.29 -3.78 -22.68
CA LEU A 268 12.38 -4.89 -22.41
C LEU A 268 11.63 -5.35 -23.68
N ILE A 269 11.19 -4.40 -24.50
CA ILE A 269 10.55 -4.69 -25.79
C ILE A 269 11.55 -5.41 -26.69
N GLU A 270 12.77 -4.91 -26.79
CA GLU A 270 13.83 -5.50 -27.60
C GLU A 270 14.19 -6.92 -27.17
N MET A 271 14.29 -7.16 -25.87
CA MET A 271 14.49 -8.50 -25.32
C MET A 271 13.34 -9.44 -25.68
N SER A 272 12.10 -8.98 -25.51
CA SER A 272 10.90 -9.77 -25.84
C SER A 272 10.86 -10.13 -27.33
N LEU A 273 11.22 -9.19 -28.20
CA LEU A 273 11.27 -9.41 -29.65
C LEU A 273 12.38 -10.38 -30.05
N ARG A 274 13.54 -10.38 -29.36
CA ARG A 274 14.63 -11.35 -29.63
C ARG A 274 14.24 -12.79 -29.29
N GLY A 275 13.34 -13.00 -28.33
CA GLY A 275 12.84 -14.33 -27.96
C GLY A 275 11.88 -14.93 -29.00
N MET A 276 11.32 -14.12 -29.88
CA MET A 276 10.36 -14.56 -30.90
C MET A 276 11.08 -15.07 -32.14
N ILE A 277 10.91 -16.36 -32.45
CA ILE A 277 11.56 -17.00 -33.60
C ILE A 277 11.05 -16.48 -34.95
N ASP A 278 9.86 -15.89 -34.97
CA ASP A 278 9.14 -15.41 -36.14
C ASP A 278 9.22 -13.88 -36.29
N VAL A 279 10.07 -13.20 -35.51
CA VAL A 279 10.26 -11.75 -35.61
C VAL A 279 11.72 -11.43 -35.92
N ILE A 280 11.94 -10.77 -37.04
CA ILE A 280 13.26 -10.28 -37.45
C ILE A 280 13.16 -8.77 -37.72
N ARG A 281 14.18 -8.01 -37.29
CA ARG A 281 14.26 -6.58 -37.63
C ARG A 281 14.50 -6.39 -39.11
N CYS A 282 13.79 -5.43 -39.72
CA CYS A 282 13.98 -5.08 -41.12
C CYS A 282 15.47 -4.80 -41.41
N PRO A 283 16.07 -5.43 -42.44
CA PRO A 283 17.49 -5.31 -42.73
C PRO A 283 17.91 -3.92 -43.22
N MET A 284 16.96 -3.12 -43.70
CA MET A 284 17.21 -1.74 -44.11
C MET A 284 17.70 -0.90 -42.92
N ARG A 285 18.90 -0.32 -43.04
CA ARG A 285 19.57 0.47 -41.99
C ARG A 285 18.71 1.60 -41.44
N HIS A 286 17.93 2.24 -42.30
CA HIS A 286 17.05 3.36 -41.94
C HIS A 286 15.69 2.93 -41.41
N CYS A 287 15.32 1.63 -41.49
CA CYS A 287 14.03 1.14 -41.04
C CYS A 287 14.15 0.38 -39.71
N ARG A 288 14.87 -0.76 -39.67
CA ARG A 288 15.02 -1.64 -38.49
C ARG A 288 13.74 -2.01 -37.73
N VAL A 289 12.56 -1.77 -38.31
CA VAL A 289 11.25 -2.08 -37.71
C VAL A 289 11.13 -3.60 -37.53
N PRO A 290 10.73 -4.08 -36.34
CA PRO A 290 10.43 -5.49 -36.11
C PRO A 290 9.39 -5.99 -37.11
N THR A 291 9.71 -7.07 -37.83
CA THR A 291 8.89 -7.59 -38.92
C THR A 291 8.62 -9.07 -38.68
N ILE A 292 7.35 -9.46 -38.77
CA ILE A 292 6.94 -10.86 -38.68
C ILE A 292 7.36 -11.59 -39.96
N ILE A 293 8.00 -12.74 -39.82
CA ILE A 293 8.43 -13.59 -40.92
C ILE A 293 7.54 -14.83 -41.03
N ASP A 294 7.29 -15.27 -42.26
CA ASP A 294 6.74 -16.59 -42.53
C ASP A 294 7.86 -17.63 -42.49
N LEU A 295 7.87 -18.45 -41.44
CA LEU A 295 8.83 -19.52 -41.22
C LEU A 295 8.78 -20.62 -42.29
N LYS A 296 7.65 -20.79 -43.01
CA LYS A 296 7.53 -21.82 -44.07
C LYS A 296 8.22 -21.37 -45.35
N SER A 297 8.01 -20.11 -45.74
CA SER A 297 8.60 -19.53 -46.95
C SER A 297 9.95 -18.84 -46.71
N ASN A 298 10.37 -18.72 -45.44
CA ASN A 298 11.56 -17.97 -45.04
C ASN A 298 11.56 -16.54 -45.60
N SER A 299 10.40 -15.88 -45.57
CA SER A 299 10.19 -14.53 -46.11
C SER A 299 9.58 -13.60 -45.06
N GLY A 300 9.92 -12.31 -45.13
CA GLY A 300 9.32 -11.27 -44.30
C GLY A 300 9.03 -10.03 -45.12
N GLU A 301 7.88 -9.41 -44.90
CA GLU A 301 7.50 -8.13 -45.52
C GLU A 301 7.41 -7.04 -44.45
N CYS A 302 8.29 -6.05 -44.55
CA CYS A 302 8.30 -4.96 -43.57
C CYS A 302 7.05 -4.09 -43.71
N PRO A 303 6.25 -3.88 -42.65
CA PRO A 303 5.01 -3.10 -42.73
C PRO A 303 5.27 -1.60 -42.99
N SER A 304 6.46 -1.09 -42.65
CA SER A 304 6.81 0.32 -42.80
C SER A 304 7.36 0.64 -44.20
N CYS A 305 8.40 -0.05 -44.64
CA CYS A 305 9.05 0.22 -45.93
C CYS A 305 8.63 -0.72 -47.07
N ARG A 306 7.78 -1.71 -46.80
CA ARG A 306 7.35 -2.78 -47.72
C ARG A 306 8.48 -3.56 -48.38
N PHE A 307 9.66 -3.57 -47.74
CA PHE A 307 10.78 -4.36 -48.21
C PHE A 307 10.53 -5.84 -47.91
N VAL A 308 10.56 -6.66 -48.96
CA VAL A 308 10.40 -8.12 -48.86
C VAL A 308 11.77 -8.79 -48.85
N PHE A 309 12.10 -9.46 -47.76
CA PHE A 309 13.42 -10.03 -47.53
C PHE A 309 13.35 -11.51 -47.16
N CYS A 310 14.45 -12.23 -47.36
CA CYS A 310 14.62 -13.60 -46.90
C CYS A 310 15.11 -13.62 -45.44
N SER A 311 14.47 -14.40 -44.57
CA SER A 311 14.83 -14.54 -43.16
C SER A 311 16.24 -15.10 -42.94
N ASN A 312 16.79 -15.84 -43.91
CA ASN A 312 18.09 -16.49 -43.81
C ASN A 312 19.27 -15.61 -44.23
N CYS A 313 19.16 -14.82 -45.30
CA CYS A 313 20.26 -13.95 -45.76
C CYS A 313 20.03 -12.47 -45.51
N LEU A 314 18.82 -12.08 -45.08
CA LEU A 314 18.42 -10.69 -44.85
C LEU A 314 18.49 -9.80 -46.12
N CYS A 315 18.65 -10.40 -47.31
CA CYS A 315 18.59 -9.73 -48.61
C CYS A 315 17.20 -9.87 -49.24
N THR A 316 17.00 -9.26 -50.41
CA THR A 316 15.76 -9.38 -51.19
C THR A 316 15.33 -10.83 -51.36
N PHE A 317 14.03 -11.10 -51.15
CA PHE A 317 13.49 -12.44 -51.22
C PHE A 317 13.69 -13.07 -52.61
N HIS A 318 14.21 -14.30 -52.63
CA HIS A 318 14.63 -15.00 -53.85
C HIS A 318 13.71 -16.18 -54.24
N GLY A 319 12.58 -16.36 -53.57
CA GLY A 319 11.64 -17.44 -53.83
C GLY A 319 12.26 -18.81 -53.60
N LEU A 320 12.09 -19.73 -54.56
CA LEU A 320 12.63 -21.10 -54.53
C LEU A 320 14.12 -21.20 -54.87
N ASN A 321 14.77 -20.10 -55.26
CA ASN A 321 16.19 -20.14 -55.57
C ASN A 321 17.02 -20.38 -54.30
N PRO A 322 18.13 -21.15 -54.38
CA PRO A 322 18.97 -21.41 -53.22
C PRO A 322 19.60 -20.10 -52.72
N CYS A 323 19.68 -19.98 -51.39
CA CYS A 323 20.22 -18.80 -50.73
C CYS A 323 21.72 -18.65 -51.07
N LYS A 324 22.09 -17.57 -51.76
CA LYS A 324 23.46 -17.37 -52.28
C LYS A 324 24.49 -16.95 -51.24
N VAL A 325 24.09 -16.75 -49.99
CA VAL A 325 24.95 -16.23 -48.91
C VAL A 325 25.07 -17.29 -47.80
N PRO A 326 26.28 -17.86 -47.58
CA PRO A 326 26.54 -18.73 -46.43
C PRO A 326 26.40 -17.96 -45.11
N ARG A 327 25.92 -18.63 -44.04
CA ARG A 327 25.68 -18.03 -42.71
C ARG A 327 26.89 -17.25 -42.16
N GLU A 328 28.11 -17.64 -42.52
CA GLU A 328 29.37 -17.04 -42.03
C GLU A 328 29.68 -15.65 -42.60
N LYS A 329 29.11 -15.25 -43.76
CA LYS A 329 29.34 -13.92 -44.37
C LYS A 329 28.22 -12.90 -44.12
N GLN A 330 27.26 -13.23 -43.24
CA GLN A 330 26.09 -12.39 -42.95
C GLN A 330 26.46 -11.04 -42.30
N ARG A 331 27.56 -10.96 -41.51
CA ARG A 331 28.00 -9.72 -40.86
C ARG A 331 28.61 -8.68 -41.81
N GLU A 332 29.22 -9.11 -42.92
CA GLU A 332 29.88 -8.21 -43.90
C GLU A 332 28.90 -7.62 -44.93
N LEU A 333 27.73 -8.25 -45.14
CA LEU A 333 26.76 -7.84 -46.17
C LEU A 333 25.78 -6.77 -45.72
N MET A 334 25.72 -6.46 -44.42
CA MET A 334 24.88 -5.37 -43.91
C MET A 334 25.31 -3.99 -44.43
N ASP A 335 26.51 -3.83 -45.00
CA ASP A 335 27.01 -2.59 -45.64
C ASP A 335 26.63 -2.44 -47.13
N LYS A 336 26.02 -3.46 -47.76
CA LYS A 336 25.74 -3.47 -49.21
C LYS A 336 24.25 -3.46 -49.58
N CYS A 337 23.35 -3.40 -48.61
CA CYS A 337 21.91 -3.27 -48.84
C CYS A 337 21.36 -1.96 -48.27
#